data_AF-A0A7Y9GTP8-F1
#
_entry.id   AF-A0A7Y9GTP8-F1
#
_cell.length_a   1.000
_cell.length_b   1.000
_cell.length_c   1.000
_cell.angle_alpha   90.00
_cell.angle_beta   90.00
_cell.angle_gamma   90.00
#
_symmetry.space_group_name_H-M   'P 1'
#
loop_
_entity.id
_entity.type
_entity.pdbx_description
1 polymer ?
#
loop_
_entity_poly.entity_id
_entity_poly.type
_entity_poly.pdbx_seq_one_letter_code
_entity_poly.pdbx_strand_id
1 'polypeptide(L)'
;MGTIYYGGAGTPIHIEDRALAHLKVVIATKLRRNESFTVSWKHPEGEPRGRTTLWLHPSIPLRFVFDDPEPAQLSREWIEELANSANSSGGIMLVAEHFDAAAVPAVSESEPDGDSSTSPAPEVKPEQSRSHV
;
A
#
# COMPACT_ATOMS: atom_id res chain seq x y z
N MET A 1 -12.78 2.70 -6.58
CA MET A 1 -12.38 1.32 -6.24
C MET A 1 -12.34 0.54 -7.53
N GLY A 2 -11.21 -0.07 -7.87
CA GLY A 2 -11.08 -0.83 -9.09
C GLY A 2 -11.72 -2.22 -8.99
N THR A 3 -12.02 -2.82 -10.14
CA THR A 3 -12.56 -4.18 -10.23
C THR A 3 -11.80 -5.03 -11.25
N ILE A 4 -11.43 -6.24 -10.84
CA ILE A 4 -10.92 -7.30 -11.72
C ILE A 4 -12.02 -8.31 -12.01
N TYR A 5 -12.15 -8.66 -13.29
CA TYR A 5 -12.91 -9.81 -13.74
C TYR A 5 -11.97 -10.81 -14.40
N TYR A 6 -11.98 -12.04 -13.91
CA TYR A 6 -11.09 -13.09 -14.39
C TYR A 6 -11.85 -14.35 -14.80
N GLY A 7 -11.70 -14.74 -16.07
CA GLY A 7 -12.38 -15.88 -16.66
C GLY A 7 -13.91 -15.72 -16.68
N GLY A 8 -14.61 -16.83 -16.54
CA GLY A 8 -16.07 -16.88 -16.42
C GLY A 8 -16.59 -16.74 -14.99
N ALA A 9 -15.71 -16.44 -14.02
CA ALA A 9 -16.14 -16.23 -12.65
C ALA A 9 -17.03 -14.99 -12.59
N GLY A 10 -18.29 -15.17 -12.19
CA GLY A 10 -19.27 -14.09 -12.07
C GLY A 10 -19.00 -13.13 -10.91
N THR A 11 -18.04 -13.45 -10.05
CA THR A 11 -17.73 -12.65 -8.86
C THR A 11 -16.66 -11.59 -9.19
N PRO A 12 -17.01 -10.30 -9.17
CA PRO A 12 -16.02 -9.23 -9.28
C PRO A 12 -15.07 -9.25 -8.08
N ILE A 13 -13.80 -8.93 -8.32
CA ILE A 13 -12.81 -8.74 -7.25
C ILE A 13 -12.54 -7.25 -7.14
N HIS A 14 -12.87 -6.66 -5.99
CA HIS A 14 -12.63 -5.25 -5.71
C HIS A 14 -11.22 -5.05 -5.16
N ILE A 15 -10.50 -4.07 -5.68
CA ILE A 15 -9.14 -3.69 -5.30
C ILE A 15 -9.07 -2.16 -5.36
N GLU A 16 -8.29 -1.52 -4.49
CA GLU A 16 -8.11 -0.08 -4.58
C GLU A 16 -7.48 0.33 -5.92
N ASP A 17 -7.89 1.48 -6.49
CA ASP A 17 -7.55 1.85 -7.87
C ASP A 17 -6.05 2.01 -8.09
N ARG A 18 -5.32 2.60 -7.14
CA ARG A 18 -3.87 2.70 -7.20
C ARG A 18 -3.24 1.32 -7.16
N ALA A 19 -3.61 0.45 -6.21
CA ALA A 19 -3.12 -0.94 -6.18
C ALA A 19 -3.43 -1.70 -7.48
N LEU A 20 -4.64 -1.53 -8.02
CA LEU A 20 -5.06 -2.14 -9.28
C LEU A 20 -4.23 -1.63 -10.47
N ALA A 21 -3.86 -0.34 -10.48
CA ALA A 21 -3.06 0.25 -11.54
C ALA A 21 -1.65 -0.36 -11.59
N HIS A 22 -1.01 -0.55 -10.44
CA HIS A 22 0.31 -1.20 -10.33
C HIS A 22 0.21 -2.68 -10.75
N LEU A 23 -0.80 -3.37 -10.24
CA LEU A 23 -1.03 -4.78 -10.55
C LEU A 23 -1.30 -4.99 -12.05
N LYS A 24 -2.08 -4.11 -12.69
CA LYS A 24 -2.33 -4.13 -14.14
C LYS A 24 -1.04 -4.13 -14.95
N VAL A 25 -0.06 -3.30 -14.57
CA VAL A 25 1.24 -3.22 -15.27
C VAL A 25 2.00 -4.56 -15.17
N VAL A 26 2.09 -5.12 -13.96
CA VAL A 26 2.80 -6.40 -13.74
C VAL A 26 2.10 -7.55 -14.45
N ILE A 27 0.77 -7.66 -14.32
CA ILE A 27 -0.01 -8.69 -14.99
C ILE A 27 0.15 -8.58 -16.51
N ALA A 28 -0.05 -7.40 -17.09
CA ALA A 28 0.07 -7.20 -18.54
C ALA A 28 1.47 -7.59 -19.05
N THR A 29 2.52 -7.26 -18.29
CA THR A 29 3.89 -7.59 -18.64
C THR A 29 4.15 -9.10 -18.63
N LYS A 30 3.73 -9.80 -17.58
CA LYS A 30 3.94 -11.26 -17.46
C LYS A 30 3.11 -12.04 -18.47
N LEU A 31 1.83 -11.72 -18.63
CA LEU A 31 0.95 -12.43 -19.57
C LEU A 31 1.38 -12.24 -21.02
N ARG A 32 1.90 -11.07 -21.41
CA ARG A 32 2.51 -10.85 -22.74
C ARG A 32 3.73 -11.74 -23.01
N ARG A 33 4.44 -12.15 -21.96
CA ARG A 33 5.57 -13.08 -22.01
C ARG A 33 5.13 -14.54 -21.86
N ASN A 34 3.82 -14.79 -21.87
CA ASN A 34 3.22 -16.10 -21.66
C ASN A 34 3.57 -16.72 -20.28
N GLU A 35 3.83 -15.86 -19.29
CA GLU A 35 4.16 -16.27 -17.92
C GLU A 35 2.90 -16.29 -17.06
N SER A 36 2.53 -17.48 -16.59
CA SER A 36 1.44 -17.65 -15.63
C SER A 36 1.95 -17.52 -14.20
N PHE A 37 1.13 -16.98 -13.30
CA PHE A 37 1.49 -16.76 -11.91
C PHE A 37 0.25 -16.61 -11.03
N THR A 38 0.45 -16.58 -9.71
CA THR A 38 -0.64 -16.44 -8.75
C THR A 38 -0.71 -15.06 -8.12
N VAL A 39 -1.93 -14.64 -7.79
CA VAL A 39 -2.22 -13.49 -6.93
C VAL A 39 -3.09 -13.97 -5.78
N SER A 40 -2.69 -13.70 -4.55
CA SER A 40 -3.40 -14.14 -3.35
C SER A 40 -3.69 -12.96 -2.42
N TRP A 41 -4.81 -13.03 -1.69
CA TRP A 41 -5.14 -12.07 -0.64
C TRP A 41 -5.96 -12.74 0.46
N LYS A 42 -5.79 -12.24 1.68
CA LYS A 42 -6.66 -12.62 2.80
C LYS A 42 -7.98 -11.88 2.65
N HIS A 43 -9.08 -12.54 2.99
CA HIS A 43 -10.37 -11.86 3.00
C HIS A 43 -10.35 -10.74 4.06
N PRO A 44 -10.89 -9.55 3.74
CA PRO A 44 -10.94 -8.43 4.68
C PRO A 44 -11.81 -8.74 5.89
N GLU A 45 -11.69 -7.91 6.93
CA GLU A 45 -12.57 -8.00 8.09
C GLU A 45 -14.03 -7.76 7.67
N GLY A 46 -14.94 -8.66 8.07
CA GLY A 46 -16.35 -8.63 7.65
C GLY A 46 -16.73 -9.69 6.62
N GLU A 47 -15.76 -10.33 5.97
CA GLU A 47 -15.99 -11.51 5.12
C GLU A 47 -15.69 -12.83 5.87
N PRO A 48 -16.21 -13.99 5.40
CA PRO A 48 -15.83 -15.29 5.95
C PRO A 48 -14.31 -15.47 5.94
N ARG A 49 -13.75 -15.78 7.11
CA ARG A 49 -12.30 -15.95 7.29
C ARG A 49 -11.73 -16.88 6.23
N GLY A 50 -10.78 -16.39 5.44
CA GLY A 50 -10.24 -17.16 4.34
C GLY A 50 -9.13 -16.43 3.59
N ARG A 51 -8.68 -17.07 2.52
CA ARG A 51 -7.74 -16.54 1.55
C ARG A 51 -8.23 -16.95 0.18
N THR A 52 -8.23 -16.01 -0.76
CA THR A 52 -8.44 -16.30 -2.17
C THR A 52 -7.08 -16.29 -2.88
N THR A 53 -6.90 -17.22 -3.81
CA THR A 53 -5.75 -17.28 -4.71
C THR A 53 -6.26 -17.42 -6.13
N LEU A 54 -5.91 -16.46 -6.99
CA LEU A 54 -6.15 -16.52 -8.43
C LEU A 54 -4.93 -17.07 -9.14
N TRP A 55 -5.16 -17.99 -10.07
CA TRP A 55 -4.17 -18.42 -11.04
C TRP A 55 -4.36 -17.63 -12.33
N LEU A 56 -3.45 -16.74 -12.68
CA LEU A 56 -3.50 -15.92 -13.90
C LEU A 56 -2.78 -16.61 -15.06
N HIS A 57 -3.49 -16.78 -16.19
CA HIS A 57 -2.99 -17.45 -17.38
C HIS A 57 -3.39 -16.66 -18.66
N PRO A 58 -2.51 -16.54 -19.67
CA PRO A 58 -2.75 -15.68 -20.85
C PRO A 58 -3.95 -16.10 -21.71
N SER A 59 -4.36 -17.37 -21.65
CA SER A 59 -5.54 -17.88 -22.38
C SER A 59 -6.88 -17.63 -21.68
N ILE A 60 -6.89 -17.02 -20.49
CA ILE A 60 -8.12 -16.73 -19.74
C ILE A 60 -8.42 -15.23 -19.85
N PRO A 61 -9.64 -14.84 -20.27
CA PRO A 61 -10.01 -13.42 -20.34
C PRO A 61 -9.82 -12.71 -19.00
N LEU A 62 -9.20 -11.53 -19.07
CA LEU A 62 -8.95 -10.68 -17.91
C LEU A 62 -9.37 -9.26 -18.27
N ARG A 63 -10.21 -8.66 -17.42
CA ARG A 63 -10.68 -7.28 -17.58
C ARG A 63 -10.45 -6.50 -16.30
N PHE A 64 -9.90 -5.30 -16.48
CA PHE A 64 -9.73 -4.29 -15.44
C PHE A 64 -10.77 -3.20 -15.66
N VAL A 65 -11.46 -2.80 -14.60
CA VAL A 65 -12.35 -1.64 -14.56
C VAL A 65 -11.85 -0.74 -13.46
N PHE A 66 -11.71 0.55 -13.75
CA PHE A 66 -11.38 1.58 -12.78
C PHE A 66 -12.61 2.47 -12.63
N ASP A 67 -12.94 2.86 -11.40
CA ASP A 67 -14.06 3.78 -11.16
C ASP A 67 -13.68 5.21 -11.55
N ASP A 68 -12.42 5.58 -11.30
CA ASP A 68 -11.86 6.86 -11.72
C ASP A 68 -11.36 6.78 -13.18
N PRO A 69 -11.83 7.67 -14.07
CA PRO A 69 -11.31 7.75 -15.44
C PRO A 69 -9.85 8.23 -15.50
N GLU A 70 -9.37 8.97 -14.50
CA GLU A 70 -8.00 9.47 -14.46
C GLU A 70 -7.04 8.36 -13.99
N PRO A 71 -5.92 8.10 -14.71
CA PRO A 71 -4.97 7.09 -14.31
C PRO A 71 -4.30 7.41 -12.98
N ALA A 72 -4.34 6.45 -12.05
CA ALA A 72 -3.62 6.57 -10.78
C ALA A 72 -2.10 6.71 -10.99
N GLN A 73 -1.46 7.49 -10.10
CA GLN A 73 0.00 7.68 -10.12
C GLN A 73 0.72 6.36 -9.83
N LEU A 74 1.63 5.99 -10.74
CA LEU A 74 2.43 4.78 -10.66
C LEU A 74 3.76 5.02 -9.95
N SER A 75 4.06 4.17 -8.97
CA SER A 75 5.38 4.06 -8.34
C SER A 75 6.18 2.96 -9.04
N ARG A 76 7.36 3.33 -9.53
CA ARG A 76 8.30 2.40 -10.18
C ARG A 76 8.80 1.33 -9.21
N GLU A 77 9.15 1.75 -7.99
CA GLU A 77 9.62 0.86 -6.92
C GLU A 77 8.58 -0.21 -6.61
N TRP A 78 7.32 0.19 -6.47
CA TRP A 78 6.26 -0.74 -6.12
C TRP A 78 5.93 -1.73 -7.26
N ILE A 79 6.02 -1.28 -8.52
CA ILE A 79 5.93 -2.18 -9.69
C ILE A 79 7.06 -3.22 -9.66
N GLU A 80 8.29 -2.80 -9.33
CA GLU A 80 9.43 -3.71 -9.23
C GLU A 80 9.25 -4.74 -8.11
N GLU A 81 8.77 -4.33 -6.94
CA GLU A 81 8.44 -5.24 -5.83
C GLU A 81 7.37 -6.27 -6.20
N LEU A 82 6.29 -5.83 -6.85
CA LEU A 82 5.22 -6.71 -7.32
C LEU A 82 5.72 -7.67 -8.40
N ALA A 83 6.55 -7.19 -9.34
CA ALA A 83 7.15 -8.02 -10.38
C ALA A 83 8.09 -9.08 -9.78
N ASN A 84 8.91 -8.70 -8.80
CA ASN A 84 9.79 -9.62 -8.08
C ASN A 84 8.98 -10.69 -7.34
N SER A 85 7.91 -10.29 -6.64
CA SER A 85 6.99 -11.22 -5.97
C SER A 85 6.34 -12.19 -6.94
N ALA A 86 5.90 -11.71 -8.10
CA ALA A 86 5.29 -12.52 -9.16
C ALA A 86 6.26 -13.52 -9.83
N ASN A 87 7.57 -13.33 -9.67
CA ASN A 87 8.60 -14.26 -10.14
C ASN A 87 8.96 -15.31 -9.07
N SER A 88 8.49 -15.13 -7.83
CA SER A 88 8.68 -16.09 -6.76
C SER A 88 7.68 -17.25 -6.84
N SER A 89 7.99 -18.36 -6.15
CA SER A 89 7.08 -19.50 -6.03
C SER A 89 5.78 -19.18 -5.26
N GLY A 90 5.76 -18.10 -4.46
CA GLY A 90 4.60 -17.68 -3.68
C GLY A 90 3.60 -16.82 -4.45
N GLY A 91 3.98 -16.27 -5.61
CA GLY A 91 3.19 -15.29 -6.36
C GLY A 91 3.06 -13.94 -5.63
N ILE A 92 2.14 -13.10 -6.11
CA ILE A 92 1.85 -11.80 -5.48
C ILE A 92 0.94 -12.04 -4.27
N MET A 93 1.28 -11.45 -3.13
CA MET A 93 0.39 -11.36 -1.97
C MET A 93 -0.09 -9.91 -1.81
N LEU A 94 -1.38 -9.66 -2.02
CA LEU A 94 -1.98 -8.36 -1.71
C LEU A 94 -2.30 -8.31 -0.21
N VAL A 95 -1.95 -7.20 0.44
CA VAL A 95 -2.26 -6.93 1.84
C VAL A 95 -3.49 -6.04 1.97
N ALA A 96 -4.11 -6.00 3.15
CA ALA A 96 -5.37 -5.29 3.41
C ALA A 96 -5.31 -3.79 3.03
N GLU A 97 -4.14 -3.16 3.18
CA GLU A 97 -3.90 -1.77 2.77
C GLU A 97 -4.11 -1.54 1.25
N HIS A 98 -4.01 -2.59 0.42
CA HIS A 98 -4.31 -2.51 -1.02
C HIS A 98 -5.80 -2.64 -1.35
N PHE A 99 -6.62 -2.93 -0.36
CA PHE A 99 -8.08 -2.99 -0.44
C PHE A 99 -8.73 -1.80 0.25
N ASP A 100 -7.97 -1.05 1.06
CA ASP A 100 -8.37 0.19 1.72
C ASP A 100 -7.14 1.13 1.83
N ALA A 101 -6.84 1.89 0.77
CA ALA A 101 -5.82 2.92 0.81
C ALA A 101 -6.44 4.33 0.86
N ALA A 102 -7.26 4.59 1.87
CA ALA A 102 -7.55 5.97 2.28
C ALA A 102 -6.44 6.45 3.23
N ALA A 103 -5.24 6.70 2.69
CA ALA A 103 -4.19 7.43 3.40
C ALA A 103 -3.28 8.17 2.41
N VAL A 104 -3.66 9.41 2.08
CA VAL A 104 -2.72 10.44 1.58
C VAL A 104 -1.93 11.00 2.78
N PRO A 105 -0.73 11.55 2.57
CA PRO A 105 0.41 11.43 3.47
C PRO A 105 0.37 12.50 4.57
N ALA A 106 0.91 12.18 5.75
CA ALA A 106 1.39 13.21 6.66
C ALA A 106 2.63 13.87 6.03
N VAL A 107 2.40 14.85 5.14
CA VAL A 107 3.41 15.86 4.83
C VAL A 107 3.55 16.74 6.07
N SER A 108 4.54 16.42 6.91
CA SER A 108 5.03 17.35 7.91
C SER A 108 5.90 18.39 7.19
N GLU A 109 5.24 19.34 6.51
CA GLU A 109 5.87 20.61 6.19
C GLU A 109 6.01 21.41 7.49
N SER A 110 7.22 21.38 8.05
CA SER A 110 7.73 22.48 8.85
C SER A 110 9.21 22.63 8.50
N GLU A 111 9.49 23.59 7.62
CA GLU A 111 10.82 24.02 7.17
C GLU A 111 11.71 24.55 8.32
N PRO A 112 13.03 24.67 8.08
CA PRO A 112 14.10 24.66 9.08
C PRO A 112 14.56 26.05 9.55
N ASP A 113 15.53 26.00 10.48
CA ASP A 113 16.52 27.03 10.82
C ASP A 113 16.06 28.28 11.57
N GLY A 114 15.93 28.11 12.89
CA GLY A 114 16.13 29.18 13.87
C GLY A 114 17.30 28.81 14.79
N ASP A 115 18.51 29.13 14.35
CA ASP A 115 19.72 29.16 15.18
C ASP A 115 19.47 30.00 16.44
N SER A 116 19.66 29.39 17.60
CA SER A 116 19.99 30.09 18.84
C SER A 116 20.72 29.13 19.76
N SER A 117 22.04 29.07 19.53
CA SER A 117 23.01 28.79 20.58
C SER A 117 22.63 29.51 21.88
N THR A 118 22.52 28.78 22.99
CA THR A 118 23.43 28.87 24.16
C THR A 118 22.84 28.13 25.35
N SER A 119 23.53 27.06 25.75
CA SER A 119 23.61 26.54 27.13
C SER A 119 25.09 26.70 27.53
N PRO A 120 25.53 26.84 28.82
CA PRO A 120 24.91 26.18 29.98
C PRO A 120 25.05 26.85 31.39
N ALA A 121 24.45 26.15 32.37
CA ALA A 121 24.91 25.95 33.76
C ALA A 121 24.59 27.02 34.85
N PRO A 122 24.64 26.64 36.16
CA PRO A 122 23.52 26.85 37.09
C PRO A 122 23.83 27.83 38.22
N GLU A 123 22.83 28.53 38.76
CA GLU A 123 23.01 29.36 39.96
C GLU A 123 22.17 28.84 41.13
N VAL A 124 22.89 28.31 42.13
CA VAL A 124 22.39 27.96 43.46
C VAL A 124 22.61 29.18 44.35
N LYS A 125 21.58 29.66 45.06
CA LYS A 125 21.77 30.32 46.36
C LYS A 125 20.69 29.94 47.38
N PRO A 126 21.08 29.74 48.66
CA PRO A 126 20.20 29.32 49.73
C PRO A 126 19.63 30.50 50.53
N GLU A 127 18.71 30.15 51.44
CA GLU A 127 18.42 30.81 52.72
C GLU A 127 17.59 32.11 52.70
N GLN A 128 16.39 32.09 53.29
CA GLN A 128 16.20 32.74 54.60
C GLN A 128 14.86 32.42 55.29
N SER A 129 15.03 32.23 56.60
CA SER A 129 14.14 31.90 57.70
C SER A 129 13.00 32.90 58.00
N ARG A 130 11.87 32.39 58.54
CA ARG A 130 10.96 32.98 59.57
C ARG A 130 9.67 32.11 59.61
N SER A 131 9.40 31.21 60.55
CA SER A 131 9.20 31.30 62.01
C SER A 131 8.05 32.23 62.44
N HIS A 132 7.15 31.70 63.31
CA HIS A 132 5.98 32.25 64.03
C HIS A 132 4.62 31.71 63.52
N VAL A 133 3.72 31.11 64.31
CA VAL A 133 3.54 30.82 65.76
C VAL A 133 2.68 29.56 65.86
#